data_AF-A0A7V2AUG4-F1
#
_entry.id   AF-A0A7V2AUG4-F1
#
_cell.length_a   1.000
_cell.length_b   1.000
_cell.length_c   1.000
_cell.angle_alpha   90.00
_cell.angle_beta   90.00
_cell.angle_gamma   90.00
#
_symmetry.space_group_name_H-M   'P 1'
#
loop_
_entity.id
_entity.type
_entity.pdbx_description
1 polymer ?
#
loop_
_entity_poly.entity_id
_entity_poly.type
_entity_poly.pdbx_seq_one_letter_code
_entity_poly.pdbx_strand_id
1 'polypeptide(L)'
;MSLVNACILVLFVYIGLLMMIGLWTARKTRTAEDFMIGGRTIGPWVTALSFIAVYYSSVLIIGGGAFGYKYGMGTLWIGAINVLVGSTLCWIVLSAGGSGPSASGWGSARSAASSRSATTARRQASSPPRSSSSFSSSTM
;
A
#
# COMPACT_ATOMS: atom_id res chain seq x y z
N MET A 1 -10.69 -11.60 38.71
CA MET A 1 -10.30 -11.84 37.31
C MET A 1 -8.80 -11.62 37.22
N SER A 2 -8.02 -12.59 36.73
CA SER A 2 -6.56 -12.45 36.63
C SER A 2 -6.19 -11.37 35.60
N LEU A 3 -5.08 -10.67 35.82
CA LEU A 3 -4.57 -9.63 34.90
C LEU A 3 -4.43 -10.15 33.47
N VAL A 4 -4.01 -11.41 33.32
CA VAL A 4 -3.87 -12.11 32.04
C VAL A 4 -5.20 -12.19 31.29
N ASN A 5 -6.29 -12.53 31.98
CA ASN A 5 -7.61 -12.63 31.36
C ASN A 5 -8.10 -11.26 30.87
N ALA A 6 -7.78 -10.18 31.59
CA ALA A 6 -8.08 -8.82 31.16
C ALA A 6 -7.27 -8.43 29.91
N CYS A 7 -5.97 -8.75 29.85
CA CYS A 7 -5.12 -8.49 28.67
C CYS A 7 -5.64 -9.21 27.42
N ILE A 8 -5.99 -10.50 27.55
CA ILE A 8 -6.52 -11.30 26.44
C ILE A 8 -7.83 -10.70 25.93
N LEU A 9 -8.72 -10.30 26.84
CA LEU A 9 -10.00 -9.69 26.47
C LEU A 9 -9.79 -8.37 25.71
N VAL A 10 -8.90 -7.50 26.18
CA VAL A 10 -8.58 -6.23 25.51
C VAL A 10 -7.98 -6.47 24.12
N LEU A 11 -7.10 -7.47 23.98
CA LEU A 11 -6.50 -7.84 22.69
C LEU A 11 -7.56 -8.29 21.68
N PHE A 12 -8.47 -9.16 22.09
CA PHE A 12 -9.55 -9.63 21.21
C PHE A 12 -10.50 -8.50 20.81
N VAL A 13 -10.85 -7.61 21.76
CA VAL A 13 -11.68 -6.43 21.46
C VAL A 13 -10.98 -5.51 20.46
N TYR A 14 -9.69 -5.25 20.64
CA TYR A 14 -8.90 -4.40 19.75
C TYR A 14 -8.86 -4.96 18.32
N ILE A 15 -8.51 -6.25 18.17
CA ILE A 15 -8.47 -6.90 16.85
C ILE A 15 -9.85 -6.94 16.21
N GLY A 16 -10.90 -7.25 16.99
CA GLY A 16 -12.28 -7.25 16.51
C GLY A 16 -12.72 -5.89 15.99
N LEU A 17 -12.36 -4.80 16.69
CA LEU A 17 -12.64 -3.44 16.27
C LEU A 17 -11.91 -3.09 14.96
N LEU A 18 -10.62 -3.42 14.86
CA LEU A 18 -9.85 -3.22 13.63
C LEU A 18 -10.46 -3.96 12.44
N MET A 19 -10.89 -5.20 12.65
CA MET A 19 -11.50 -6.02 11.60
C MET A 19 -12.86 -5.44 11.17
N MET A 20 -13.68 -4.96 12.11
CA MET A 20 -14.93 -4.26 11.83
C MET A 20 -14.72 -3.01 10.98
N ILE A 21 -13.75 -2.18 11.35
CA ILE A 21 -13.41 -0.94 10.60
C ILE A 21 -12.87 -1.28 9.20
N GLY A 22 -12.02 -2.30 9.11
CA GLY A 22 -11.47 -2.79 7.84
C GLY A 22 -12.56 -3.26 6.88
N LEU A 23 -13.48 -4.11 7.36
CA LEU A 23 -14.60 -4.61 6.56
C LEU A 23 -15.59 -3.49 6.18
N TRP A 24 -15.83 -2.53 7.07
CA TRP A 24 -16.70 -1.40 6.78
C TRP A 24 -16.13 -0.48 5.69
N THR A 25 -14.81 -0.21 5.76
CA THR A 25 -14.11 0.60 4.78
C THR A 25 -13.97 -0.13 3.44
N ALA A 26 -13.73 -1.44 3.47
CA ALA A 26 -13.66 -2.29 2.28
C ALA A 26 -14.97 -2.26 1.45
N ARG A 27 -16.13 -2.08 2.09
CA ARG A 27 -17.41 -1.92 1.39
C ARG A 27 -17.56 -0.57 0.69
N LYS A 28 -16.82 0.46 1.10
CA LYS A 28 -16.85 1.81 0.52
C LYS A 28 -15.89 1.99 -0.66
N THR A 29 -14.83 1.19 -0.75
CA THR A 29 -13.86 1.28 -1.84
C THR A 29 -14.33 0.46 -3.05
N ARG A 30 -14.90 1.11 -4.07
CA ARG A 30 -15.40 0.43 -5.28
C ARG A 30 -14.56 0.67 -6.53
N THR A 31 -13.73 1.70 -6.54
CA THR A 31 -12.90 2.09 -7.70
C THR A 31 -11.42 2.12 -7.32
N ALA A 32 -10.53 1.83 -8.28
CA ALA A 32 -9.07 1.92 -8.06
C ALA A 32 -8.63 3.32 -7.60
N GLU A 33 -9.30 4.38 -8.06
CA GLU A 33 -9.03 5.76 -7.65
C GLU A 33 -9.41 6.03 -6.18
N ASP A 34 -10.47 5.39 -5.68
CA ASP A 34 -10.86 5.46 -4.26
C ASP A 34 -9.84 4.79 -3.35
N PHE A 35 -9.16 3.75 -3.86
CA PHE A 35 -8.10 3.04 -3.14
C PHE A 35 -6.77 3.81 -3.15
N MET A 36 -6.38 4.36 -4.30
CA MET A 36 -5.07 5.01 -4.47
C MET A 36 -5.00 6.40 -3.85
N ILE A 37 -6.10 7.16 -3.86
CA ILE A 37 -6.12 8.57 -3.44
C ILE A 37 -7.15 8.83 -2.32
N GLY A 38 -7.77 7.78 -1.77
CA GLY A 38 -8.80 7.90 -0.74
C GLY A 38 -10.05 8.66 -1.21
N GLY A 39 -10.34 8.64 -2.51
CA GLY A 39 -11.47 9.37 -3.10
C GLY A 39 -11.37 10.90 -2.96
N ARG A 40 -10.17 11.45 -2.71
CA ARG A 40 -9.90 12.89 -2.54
C ARG A 40 -10.70 13.58 -1.44
N THR A 41 -11.34 12.81 -0.56
CA THR A 41 -12.24 13.30 0.50
C THR A 41 -11.64 13.14 1.90
N ILE A 42 -10.48 12.48 2.01
CA ILE A 42 -9.79 12.31 3.30
C ILE A 42 -9.19 13.65 3.73
N GLY A 43 -9.67 14.18 4.86
CA GLY A 43 -9.23 15.46 5.38
C GLY A 43 -7.73 15.49 5.76
N PRO A 44 -7.11 16.70 5.79
CA PRO A 44 -5.70 16.87 6.14
C PRO A 44 -5.34 16.28 7.52
N TRP A 45 -6.26 16.35 8.47
CA TRP A 45 -6.06 15.81 9.81
C TRP A 45 -5.99 14.29 9.85
N VAL A 46 -6.87 13.61 9.11
CA VAL A 46 -6.92 12.14 9.08
C VAL A 46 -5.69 11.58 8.37
N THR A 47 -5.26 12.24 7.28
CA THR A 47 -4.03 11.87 6.57
C THR A 47 -2.78 12.09 7.42
N ALA A 48 -2.68 13.21 8.15
CA ALA A 48 -1.58 13.47 9.07
C ALA A 48 -1.51 12.43 10.20
N LEU A 49 -2.65 12.09 10.83
CA LEU A 49 -2.69 11.08 11.88
C LEU A 49 -2.37 9.68 11.36
N SER A 50 -2.82 9.34 10.15
CA SER A 50 -2.46 8.08 9.52
C SER A 50 -0.95 8.00 9.25
N PHE A 51 -0.34 9.09 8.77
CA PHE A 51 1.10 9.14 8.58
C PHE A 51 1.86 8.94 9.89
N ILE A 52 1.45 9.62 10.97
CA ILE A 52 2.00 9.45 12.32
C ILE A 52 1.89 7.99 12.78
N ALA A 53 0.71 7.36 12.63
CA ALA A 53 0.50 5.98 13.05
C ALA A 53 1.40 4.97 12.32
N VAL A 54 1.63 5.17 11.02
CA VAL A 54 2.53 4.31 10.23
C VAL A 54 4.00 4.60 10.55
N TYR A 55 4.33 5.86 10.86
CA TYR A 55 5.68 6.26 11.24
C TYR A 55 6.09 5.70 12.61
N TYR A 56 5.20 5.76 13.61
CA TYR A 56 5.43 5.22 14.94
C TYR A 56 5.05 3.74 15.03
N SER A 57 5.91 2.89 14.49
CA SER A 57 5.79 1.44 14.60
C SER A 57 6.36 0.89 15.92
N SER A 58 6.06 -0.37 16.24
CA SER A 58 6.58 -1.08 17.43
C SER A 58 8.11 -1.06 17.51
N VAL A 59 8.80 -1.03 16.37
CA VAL A 59 10.27 -0.87 16.29
C VAL A 59 10.74 0.44 16.92
N LEU A 60 10.04 1.54 16.70
CA LEU A 60 10.42 2.84 17.25
C LEU A 60 10.14 2.90 18.75
N ILE A 61 9.04 2.31 19.20
CA ILE A 61 8.66 2.29 20.62
C ILE A 61 9.64 1.40 21.41
N ILE A 62 9.84 0.15 20.97
CA ILE A 62 10.67 -0.82 21.69
C ILE A 62 12.15 -0.54 21.43
N GLY A 63 12.54 -0.38 20.17
CA GLY A 63 13.93 -0.11 19.78
C GLY A 63 14.38 1.27 20.25
N GLY A 64 13.62 2.32 19.97
CA GLY A 64 13.92 3.68 20.45
C GLY A 64 13.96 3.77 21.98
N GLY A 65 13.07 3.06 22.68
CA GLY A 65 13.12 2.92 24.14
C GLY A 65 14.38 2.20 24.63
N ALA A 66 14.75 1.09 24.01
CA ALA A 66 15.96 0.33 24.37
C ALA A 66 17.24 1.13 24.10
N PHE A 67 17.32 1.86 22.98
CA PHE A 67 18.45 2.73 22.69
C PHE A 67 18.46 3.96 23.61
N GLY A 68 17.30 4.53 23.94
CA GLY A 68 17.16 5.62 24.91
C GLY A 68 17.64 5.24 26.31
N TYR A 69 17.40 4.00 26.75
CA TYR A 69 17.90 3.50 28.04
C TYR A 69 19.44 3.34 28.04
N LYS A 70 20.03 2.94 26.92
CA LYS A 70 21.48 2.69 26.82
C LYS A 70 22.33 3.93 26.53
N TYR A 71 21.82 4.85 25.70
CA TYR A 71 22.57 6.00 25.20
C TYR A 71 21.98 7.35 25.66
N GLY A 72 20.92 7.32 26.49
CA GLY A 72 20.28 8.50 27.04
C GLY A 72 19.65 9.39 25.96
N MET A 73 19.57 10.70 26.25
CA MET A 73 18.97 11.68 25.34
C MET A 73 19.74 11.85 24.01
N GLY A 74 20.98 11.35 23.90
CA GLY A 74 21.74 11.39 22.64
C GLY A 74 21.08 10.59 21.51
N THR A 75 20.28 9.58 21.86
CA THR A 75 19.53 8.76 20.90
C THR A 75 18.48 9.55 20.12
N LEU A 76 17.95 10.64 20.71
CA LEU A 76 17.00 11.52 20.05
C LEU A 76 17.62 12.17 18.80
N TRP A 77 18.94 12.43 18.82
CA TRP A 77 19.64 13.03 17.69
C TRP A 77 19.66 12.11 16.46
N ILE A 78 19.77 10.80 16.70
CA ILE A 78 19.76 9.79 15.63
C ILE A 78 18.38 9.75 14.97
N GLY A 79 17.31 9.76 15.78
CA GLY A 79 15.94 9.86 15.28
C GLY A 79 15.67 11.18 14.56
N ALA A 80 16.12 12.30 15.12
CA ALA A 80 15.96 13.63 14.54
C ALA A 80 16.67 13.77 13.18
N ILE A 81 17.90 13.29 13.06
CA ILE A 81 18.62 13.27 11.78
C ILE A 81 17.93 12.34 10.77
N ASN A 82 17.42 11.18 11.22
CA ASN A 82 16.71 10.27 10.33
C ASN A 82 15.43 10.90 9.76
N VAL A 83 14.66 11.60 10.59
CA VAL A 83 13.50 12.38 10.15
C VAL A 83 13.94 13.51 9.22
N LEU A 84 14.82 14.40 9.69
CA LEU A 84 15.11 15.66 9.02
C LEU A 84 15.96 15.49 7.76
N VAL A 85 16.93 14.58 7.76
CA VAL A 85 17.78 14.34 6.60
C VAL A 85 17.21 13.21 5.76
N GLY A 86 16.86 12.09 6.37
CA GLY A 86 16.37 10.92 5.62
C GLY A 86 15.06 11.17 4.88
N SER A 87 14.05 11.74 5.56
CA SER A 87 12.75 11.97 4.90
C SER A 87 12.80 13.13 3.90
N THR A 88 13.52 14.21 4.23
CA THR A 88 13.64 15.38 3.35
C THR A 88 14.52 15.07 2.14
N LEU A 89 15.61 14.33 2.30
CA LEU A 89 16.44 13.88 1.17
C LEU A 89 15.66 12.93 0.27
N CYS A 90 14.84 12.03 0.82
CA CYS A 90 13.98 11.15 0.02
C CYS A 90 12.99 11.97 -0.83
N TRP A 91 12.36 13.00 -0.26
CA TRP A 91 11.47 13.89 -1.00
C TRP A 91 12.21 14.72 -2.05
N ILE A 92 13.39 15.24 -1.73
CA ILE A 92 14.22 16.01 -2.66
C ILE A 92 14.69 15.11 -3.82
N VAL A 93 15.17 13.90 -3.54
CA VAL A 93 15.62 12.94 -4.57
C VAL A 93 14.44 12.45 -5.41
N LEU A 94 13.27 12.19 -4.81
CA LEU A 94 12.08 11.84 -5.57
C LEU A 94 11.62 13.00 -6.46
N SER A 95 11.74 14.25 -5.98
CA SER A 95 11.45 15.45 -6.79
C SER A 95 12.51 15.73 -7.85
N ALA A 96 13.77 15.37 -7.61
CA ALA A 96 14.90 15.68 -8.48
C ALA A 96 15.19 14.56 -9.50
N GLY A 97 14.95 13.30 -9.15
CA GLY A 97 15.13 12.12 -10.01
C GLY A 97 13.85 11.65 -10.71
N GLY A 98 12.71 12.28 -10.41
CA GLY A 98 11.38 11.92 -10.90
C GLY A 98 10.89 12.80 -12.04
N SER A 99 11.62 12.85 -13.16
CA SER A 99 10.95 12.89 -14.46
C SER A 99 10.20 11.56 -14.66
N GLY A 100 9.15 11.33 -13.87
CA GLY A 100 8.11 10.41 -14.29
C GLY A 100 7.58 10.92 -15.64
N PRO A 101 7.10 10.05 -16.55
CA PRO A 101 6.44 10.54 -17.75
C PRO A 101 5.39 11.55 -17.29
N SER A 102 5.59 12.80 -17.70
CA SER A 102 4.71 13.94 -17.45
C SER A 102 3.26 13.47 -17.51
N ALA A 103 2.35 14.07 -16.74
CA ALA A 103 0.93 13.73 -16.78
C ALA A 103 0.37 13.63 -18.23
N SER A 104 1.00 14.29 -19.21
CA SER A 104 0.73 14.14 -20.65
C SER A 104 1.12 12.78 -21.28
N GLY A 105 2.18 12.12 -20.82
CA GLY A 105 2.66 10.81 -21.30
C GLY A 105 1.85 9.61 -20.81
N TRP A 106 1.16 9.75 -19.67
CA TRP A 106 0.24 8.71 -19.20
C TRP A 106 -1.03 8.59 -20.05
N GLY A 107 -1.45 9.68 -20.70
CA GLY A 107 -2.58 9.69 -21.64
C GLY A 107 -2.28 8.88 -22.90
N SER A 108 -1.12 9.10 -23.52
CA SER A 108 -0.70 8.37 -24.72
C SER A 108 -0.41 6.89 -24.44
N ALA A 109 0.18 6.57 -23.29
CA ALA A 109 0.43 5.18 -22.86
C ALA A 109 -0.87 4.39 -22.63
N ARG A 110 -1.90 5.02 -22.04
CA ARG A 110 -3.23 4.39 -21.86
C ARG A 110 -3.95 4.16 -23.19
N SER A 111 -3.88 5.12 -24.12
CA SER A 111 -4.47 4.98 -25.46
C SER A 111 -3.76 3.93 -26.32
N ALA A 112 -2.43 3.75 -26.14
CA ALA A 112 -1.66 2.70 -26.78
C ALA A 112 -1.96 1.30 -26.21
N ALA A 113 -2.23 1.21 -24.90
CA ALA A 113 -2.62 -0.04 -24.25
C ALA A 113 -4.05 -0.46 -24.64
N SER A 114 -5.01 0.47 -24.70
CA SER A 114 -6.40 0.17 -25.07
C SER A 114 -6.54 -0.28 -26.53
N SER A 115 -5.77 0.32 -27.44
CA SER A 115 -5.76 -0.06 -28.87
C SER A 115 -5.13 -1.44 -29.12
N ARG A 116 -4.09 -1.83 -28.36
CA ARG A 116 -3.55 -3.20 -28.42
C ARG A 116 -4.55 -4.23 -27.89
N SER A 117 -5.24 -3.94 -26.79
CA SER A 117 -6.27 -4.83 -26.25
C SER A 117 -7.44 -5.01 -27.23
N ALA A 118 -7.88 -3.94 -27.91
CA ALA A 118 -8.90 -4.02 -28.95
C ALA A 118 -8.43 -4.82 -30.18
N THR A 119 -7.16 -4.66 -30.58
CA THR A 119 -6.58 -5.39 -31.73
C THR A 119 -6.39 -6.88 -31.43
N THR A 120 -5.93 -7.22 -30.21
CA THR A 120 -5.80 -8.61 -29.75
C THR A 120 -7.17 -9.27 -29.60
N ALA A 121 -8.15 -8.58 -29.03
CA ALA A 121 -9.52 -9.07 -28.91
C ALA A 121 -10.16 -9.31 -30.31
N ARG A 122 -9.89 -8.44 -31.29
CA ARG A 122 -10.37 -8.62 -32.67
C ARG A 122 -9.70 -9.80 -33.38
N ARG A 123 -8.40 -10.04 -33.14
CA ARG A 123 -7.68 -11.24 -33.64
C ARG A 123 -8.22 -12.54 -33.02
N GLN A 124 -8.60 -12.49 -31.75
CA GLN A 124 -9.15 -13.64 -31.05
C GLN A 124 -10.59 -13.94 -31.48
N ALA A 125 -11.40 -12.92 -31.77
CA ALA A 125 -12.75 -13.06 -32.33
C ALA A 125 -12.77 -13.52 -33.79
N SER A 126 -11.72 -13.23 -34.57
CA SER A 126 -11.59 -13.69 -35.97
C SER A 126 -10.95 -15.08 -36.10
N SER A 127 -10.62 -15.75 -34.99
CA SER A 127 -10.06 -17.09 -35.01
C SER A 127 -11.21 -18.11 -35.13
N PRO A 128 -11.22 -19.01 -36.13
CA PRO A 128 -12.26 -20.05 -36.23
C PRO A 128 -12.23 -20.95 -34.99
N PRO A 129 -13.38 -21.51 -34.56
CA PRO A 129 -13.44 -22.34 -33.37
C PRO A 129 -12.51 -23.55 -33.55
N ARG A 130 -11.45 -23.63 -32.74
CA ARG A 130 -10.63 -24.84 -32.65
C ARG A 130 -11.52 -25.95 -32.12
N SER A 131 -11.87 -26.89 -33.00
CA SER A 131 -12.47 -28.16 -32.64
C SER A 131 -11.53 -28.87 -31.67
N SER A 132 -12.01 -29.10 -30.45
CA SER A 132 -11.39 -30.04 -29.53
C SER A 132 -11.53 -31.45 -30.11
N SER A 133 -10.48 -31.95 -30.76
CA SER A 133 -10.37 -33.38 -31.06
C SER A 133 -8.93 -33.85 -30.93
N SER A 134 -8.80 -34.99 -30.25
CA SER A 134 -7.65 -35.90 -30.18
C SER A 134 -6.42 -35.46 -29.35
N PHE A 135 -6.54 -35.59 -28.02
CA PHE A 135 -5.45 -36.20 -27.25
C PHE A 135 -5.66 -37.72 -27.34
N SER A 136 -5.20 -38.31 -28.45
CA SER A 136 -5.19 -39.76 -28.65
C SER A 136 -3.81 -40.27 -28.23
N SER A 137 -3.83 -41.18 -27.26
CA SER A 137 -2.73 -42.03 -26.83
C SER A 137 -1.96 -42.61 -28.02
N SER A 138 -0.64 -42.41 -28.08
CA SER A 138 0.29 -43.26 -28.84
C SER A 138 1.74 -42.84 -28.57
N THR A 139 2.35 -43.34 -27.50
CA THR A 139 3.72 -43.89 -27.57
C THR A 139 4.01 -44.70 -26.30
N MET A 140 4.12 -46.01 -26.54
CA MET A 140 4.97 -47.01 -25.88
C MET A 140 4.67 -47.41 -24.44
#